data_AF-A0A6G7WXH3-F1
#
_entry.id   AF-A0A6G7WXH3-F1
#
_cell.length_a   1.000
_cell.length_b   1.000
_cell.length_c   1.000
_cell.angle_alpha   90.00
_cell.angle_beta   90.00
_cell.angle_gamma   90.00
#
_symmetry.space_group_name_H-M   'P 1'
#
loop_
_entity.id
_entity.type
_entity.pdbx_description
1 polymer ?
#
loop_
_entity_poly.entity_id
_entity_poly.type
_entity_poly.pdbx_seq_one_letter_code
_entity_poly.pdbx_strand_id
1 'polypeptide(L)'
;MKKIVLFGDSVIAGSWHGEVSDILDQAILKALSAVNLFDFRIVNLGKPGDSTTTALERIQEAVAEEADVIVLNVGINDAINIRDNMDTYGQNLETMMMQFPQHKVIVVGPSYVDDSIKTQAQQDIIQAYSQHLEDICRNNGIEFVNIYDIEMQAKDPNVYVQEDGLHPSKEGYTLLAQSIVATMVRS
;
A
#
# COMPACT_ATOMS: atom_id res chain seq x y z
N MET A 1 -4.42 -10.26 21.29
CA MET A 1 -4.48 -10.11 19.82
C MET A 1 -4.36 -8.66 19.43
N LYS A 2 -3.15 -8.30 18.99
CA LYS A 2 -2.86 -7.01 18.39
C LYS A 2 -3.64 -6.83 17.09
N LYS A 3 -4.00 -5.60 16.75
CA LYS A 3 -4.78 -5.25 15.57
C LYS A 3 -3.90 -4.56 14.53
N ILE A 4 -3.91 -5.08 13.31
CA ILE A 4 -3.37 -4.42 12.12
C ILE A 4 -4.55 -3.91 11.31
N VAL A 5 -4.61 -2.61 11.03
CA VAL A 5 -5.55 -2.07 10.05
C VAL A 5 -4.80 -1.89 8.74
N LEU A 6 -5.36 -2.42 7.66
CA LEU A 6 -4.91 -2.14 6.31
C LEU A 6 -5.90 -1.12 5.73
N PHE A 7 -5.41 0.04 5.30
CA PHE A 7 -6.25 1.10 4.77
C PHE A 7 -5.70 1.59 3.44
N GLY A 8 -6.54 1.55 2.40
CA GLY A 8 -6.07 1.84 1.07
C GLY A 8 -7.06 1.58 -0.04
N ASP A 9 -6.55 1.45 -1.24
CA ASP A 9 -7.34 1.24 -2.46
C ASP A 9 -7.58 -0.26 -2.78
N SER A 10 -7.68 -0.61 -4.06
CA SER A 10 -7.90 -1.98 -4.52
C SER A 10 -6.73 -2.93 -4.22
N VAL A 11 -5.50 -2.41 -4.12
CA VAL A 11 -4.33 -3.23 -3.78
C VAL A 11 -4.49 -3.75 -2.36
N ILE A 12 -4.75 -2.87 -1.39
CA ILE A 12 -5.03 -3.24 0.00
C ILE A 12 -6.28 -4.09 0.12
N ALA A 13 -7.33 -3.81 -0.65
CA ALA A 13 -8.55 -4.60 -0.65
C ALA A 13 -8.34 -6.07 -1.11
N GLY A 14 -7.15 -6.42 -1.61
CA GLY A 14 -6.88 -7.79 -2.07
C GLY A 14 -7.60 -8.09 -3.38
N SER A 15 -7.71 -7.11 -4.28
CA SER A 15 -8.31 -7.27 -5.61
C SER A 15 -7.63 -8.41 -6.39
N TRP A 16 -8.39 -9.47 -6.62
CA TRP A 16 -7.93 -10.72 -7.21
C TRP A 16 -8.93 -11.19 -8.26
N HIS A 17 -8.50 -11.24 -9.53
CA HIS A 17 -9.35 -11.58 -10.67
C HIS A 17 -10.65 -10.75 -10.76
N GLY A 18 -10.57 -9.47 -10.40
CA GLY A 18 -11.69 -8.52 -10.49
C GLY A 18 -12.62 -8.49 -9.28
N GLU A 19 -12.36 -9.30 -8.24
CA GLU A 19 -13.14 -9.37 -7.02
C GLU A 19 -12.28 -9.05 -5.79
N VAL A 20 -12.90 -8.56 -4.72
CA VAL A 20 -12.24 -8.36 -3.42
C VAL A 20 -12.03 -9.72 -2.75
N SER A 21 -10.82 -9.96 -2.22
CA SER A 21 -10.46 -11.21 -1.54
C SER A 21 -9.59 -10.96 -0.32
N ASP A 22 -9.41 -11.99 0.52
CA ASP A 22 -8.55 -11.93 1.70
C ASP A 22 -7.08 -12.30 1.39
N ILE A 23 -6.65 -12.25 0.13
CA ILE A 23 -5.33 -12.71 -0.30
C ILE A 23 -4.18 -11.98 0.41
N LEU A 24 -4.29 -10.65 0.56
CA LEU A 24 -3.28 -9.85 1.28
C LEU A 24 -3.31 -10.17 2.77
N ASP A 25 -4.49 -10.28 3.37
CA ASP A 25 -4.67 -10.61 4.78
C ASP A 25 -3.99 -11.94 5.12
N GLN A 26 -4.27 -12.97 4.33
CA GLN A 26 -3.66 -14.29 4.46
C GLN A 26 -2.15 -14.25 4.26
N ALA A 27 -1.67 -13.48 3.28
CA ALA A 27 -0.24 -13.33 3.03
C ALA A 27 0.49 -12.66 4.20
N ILE A 28 -0.09 -11.62 4.81
CA ILE A 28 0.45 -10.94 5.99
C ILE A 28 0.47 -11.89 7.20
N LEU A 29 -0.63 -12.57 7.51
CA LEU A 29 -0.68 -13.52 8.64
C LEU A 29 0.32 -14.67 8.47
N LYS A 30 0.52 -15.13 7.24
CA LYS A 30 1.54 -16.14 6.91
C LYS A 30 2.96 -15.59 7.10
N ALA A 31 3.24 -14.36 6.65
CA ALA A 31 4.54 -13.71 6.83
C ALA A 31 4.85 -13.47 8.31
N LEU A 32 3.88 -13.04 9.12
CA LEU A 32 3.99 -12.92 10.58
C LEU A 32 4.31 -14.26 11.24
N SER A 33 3.58 -15.32 10.86
CA SER A 33 3.81 -16.67 11.38
C SER A 33 5.22 -17.17 11.06
N ALA A 34 5.76 -16.84 9.88
CA ALA A 34 7.11 -17.22 9.47
C ALA A 34 8.22 -16.59 10.35
N VAL A 35 7.93 -15.49 11.04
CA VAL A 35 8.82 -14.83 12.01
C VAL A 35 8.39 -15.05 13.46
N ASN A 36 7.58 -16.07 13.73
CA ASN A 36 7.08 -16.46 15.04
C ASN A 36 6.19 -15.41 15.75
N LEU A 37 5.47 -14.60 14.97
CA LEU A 37 4.47 -13.65 15.47
C LEU A 37 3.06 -14.16 15.17
N PHE A 38 2.32 -14.55 16.20
CA PHE A 38 1.02 -15.25 16.06
C PHE A 38 -0.19 -14.49 16.63
N ASP A 39 0.01 -13.42 17.39
CA ASP A 39 -1.07 -12.72 18.12
C ASP A 39 -1.56 -11.46 17.38
N PHE A 40 -1.86 -11.59 16.07
CA PHE A 40 -2.36 -10.51 15.23
C PHE A 40 -3.69 -10.86 14.57
N ARG A 41 -4.56 -9.86 14.42
CA ARG A 41 -5.73 -9.89 13.53
C ARG A 41 -5.70 -8.71 12.59
N ILE A 42 -6.31 -8.90 11.42
CA ILE A 42 -6.40 -7.88 10.38
C ILE A 42 -7.81 -7.31 10.35
N VAL A 43 -7.88 -5.99 10.19
CA VAL A 43 -9.08 -5.27 9.77
C VAL A 43 -8.74 -4.60 8.45
N ASN A 44 -9.26 -5.15 7.35
CA ASN A 44 -9.01 -4.64 6.02
C ASN A 44 -10.09 -3.61 5.64
N LEU A 45 -9.65 -2.36 5.50
CA LEU A 45 -10.43 -1.21 5.06
C LEU A 45 -9.95 -0.74 3.67
N GLY A 46 -9.60 -1.69 2.81
CA GLY A 46 -9.34 -1.45 1.40
C GLY A 46 -10.63 -1.16 0.64
N LYS A 47 -10.62 -0.15 -0.22
CA LYS A 47 -11.76 0.19 -1.07
C LYS A 47 -11.32 0.37 -2.52
N PRO A 48 -11.70 -0.55 -3.42
CA PRO A 48 -11.31 -0.46 -4.82
C PRO A 48 -11.67 0.88 -5.46
N GLY A 49 -10.73 1.44 -6.22
CA GLY A 49 -10.88 2.70 -6.94
C GLY A 49 -10.60 3.96 -6.13
N ASP A 50 -10.23 3.84 -4.85
CA ASP A 50 -9.92 5.03 -4.05
C ASP A 50 -8.68 5.78 -4.55
N SER A 51 -8.81 7.10 -4.62
CA SER A 51 -7.70 8.04 -4.67
C SER A 51 -7.38 8.53 -3.27
N THR A 52 -6.29 9.28 -3.10
CA THR A 52 -6.00 9.91 -1.81
C THR A 52 -7.15 10.81 -1.33
N THR A 53 -7.85 11.48 -2.24
CA THR A 53 -9.00 12.34 -1.92
C THR A 53 -10.15 11.54 -1.33
N THR A 54 -10.58 10.45 -2.00
CA THR A 54 -11.73 9.65 -1.54
C THR A 54 -11.39 8.78 -0.34
N ALA A 55 -10.14 8.33 -0.23
CA ALA A 55 -9.65 7.66 0.97
C ALA A 55 -9.67 8.62 2.17
N LEU A 56 -9.32 9.90 1.99
CA LEU A 56 -9.26 10.85 3.11
C LEU A 56 -10.64 11.08 3.74
N GLU A 57 -11.70 11.09 2.91
CA GLU A 57 -13.09 11.24 3.38
C GLU A 57 -13.52 10.16 4.38
N ARG A 58 -12.89 8.98 4.34
CA ARG A 58 -13.22 7.83 5.18
C ARG A 58 -12.12 7.44 6.16
N ILE A 59 -11.07 8.26 6.33
CA ILE A 59 -9.95 7.93 7.23
C ILE A 59 -10.40 7.68 8.68
N GLN A 60 -11.53 8.27 9.09
CA GLN A 60 -12.10 8.08 10.41
C GLN A 60 -12.55 6.63 10.67
N GLU A 61 -12.82 5.83 9.64
CA GLU A 61 -13.06 4.39 9.77
C GLU A 61 -11.82 3.69 10.34
N ALA A 62 -10.62 4.03 9.85
CA ALA A 62 -9.37 3.48 10.37
C ALA A 62 -9.00 4.03 11.75
N VAL A 63 -9.29 5.31 12.02
CA VAL A 63 -9.06 5.93 13.34
C VAL A 63 -9.92 5.23 14.41
N ALA A 64 -11.19 4.95 14.12
CA ALA A 64 -12.12 4.29 15.03
C ALA A 64 -11.70 2.87 15.41
N GLU A 65 -10.83 2.24 14.62
CA GLU A 65 -10.31 0.90 14.91
C GLU A 65 -9.24 0.88 16.01
N GLU A 66 -8.65 2.01 16.41
CA GLU A 66 -7.66 2.07 17.50
C GLU A 66 -6.54 1.00 17.34
N ALA A 67 -5.96 0.88 16.14
CA ALA A 67 -5.05 -0.21 15.84
C ALA A 67 -3.70 -0.12 16.58
N ASP A 68 -3.00 -1.25 16.64
CA ASP A 68 -1.60 -1.32 17.06
C ASP A 68 -0.66 -0.98 15.91
N VAL A 69 -1.04 -1.31 14.67
CA VAL A 69 -0.33 -0.99 13.43
C VAL A 69 -1.34 -0.54 12.36
N ILE A 70 -1.02 0.54 11.65
CA ILE A 70 -1.77 1.03 10.50
C ILE A 70 -0.88 0.92 9.26
N VAL A 71 -1.35 0.22 8.23
CA VAL A 71 -0.72 0.19 6.92
C VAL A 71 -1.52 1.07 5.98
N LEU A 72 -0.90 2.12 5.44
CA LEU A 72 -1.50 3.03 4.46
C LEU A 72 -0.95 2.72 3.06
N ASN A 73 -1.83 2.46 2.09
CA ASN A 73 -1.45 2.30 0.69
C ASN A 73 -2.57 2.77 -0.23
N VAL A 74 -2.40 3.99 -0.71
CA VAL A 74 -3.28 4.64 -1.70
C VAL A 74 -2.42 5.58 -2.51
N GLY A 75 -2.69 5.67 -3.81
CA GLY A 75 -1.97 6.61 -4.68
C GLY A 75 -1.80 6.16 -6.11
N ILE A 76 -1.94 4.86 -6.39
CA ILE A 76 -1.80 4.41 -7.77
C ILE A 76 -2.90 4.98 -8.67
N ASN A 77 -4.11 5.17 -8.13
CA ASN A 77 -5.21 5.81 -8.85
C ASN A 77 -4.95 7.31 -9.11
N ASP A 78 -4.29 8.01 -8.19
CA ASP A 78 -3.86 9.40 -8.36
C ASP A 78 -2.82 9.51 -9.49
N ALA A 79 -1.78 8.68 -9.41
CA ALA A 79 -0.67 8.64 -10.37
C ALA A 79 -1.12 8.27 -11.79
N ILE A 80 -2.10 7.37 -11.92
CA ILE A 80 -2.53 6.88 -13.23
C ILE A 80 -3.65 7.72 -13.85
N ASN A 81 -4.63 8.16 -13.05
CA ASN A 81 -5.88 8.74 -13.56
C ASN A 81 -5.95 10.27 -13.47
N ILE A 82 -5.19 10.91 -12.57
CA ILE A 82 -5.29 12.37 -12.30
C ILE A 82 -4.03 13.11 -12.76
N ARG A 83 -2.83 12.60 -12.43
CA ARG A 83 -1.48 13.04 -12.86
C ARG A 83 -1.01 14.44 -12.49
N ASP A 84 -1.90 15.43 -12.50
CA ASP A 84 -1.60 16.83 -12.15
C ASP A 84 -2.08 17.16 -10.73
N ASN A 85 -1.92 16.20 -9.80
CA ASN A 85 -2.40 16.34 -8.42
C ASN A 85 -1.33 16.03 -7.35
N MET A 86 -0.04 16.08 -7.69
CA MET A 86 1.07 15.77 -6.76
C MET A 86 0.95 16.51 -5.42
N ASP A 87 0.66 17.81 -5.45
CA ASP A 87 0.51 18.62 -4.23
C ASP A 87 -0.67 18.13 -3.37
N THR A 88 -1.82 17.86 -3.98
CA THR A 88 -3.01 17.35 -3.29
C THR A 88 -2.78 15.94 -2.77
N TYR A 89 -2.12 15.08 -3.54
CA TYR A 89 -1.71 13.73 -3.18
C TYR A 89 -0.85 13.75 -1.91
N GLY A 90 0.20 14.58 -1.88
CA GLY A 90 1.08 14.74 -0.72
C GLY A 90 0.34 15.29 0.51
N GLN A 91 -0.44 16.36 0.35
CA GLN A 91 -1.21 16.96 1.44
C GLN A 91 -2.24 16.01 2.04
N ASN A 92 -2.93 15.22 1.20
CA ASN A 92 -3.91 14.24 1.65
C ASN A 92 -3.24 13.14 2.47
N LEU A 93 -2.14 12.58 1.98
CA LEU A 93 -1.41 11.52 2.68
C LEU A 93 -0.81 12.02 3.98
N GLU A 94 -0.21 13.22 3.99
CA GLU A 94 0.26 13.84 5.23
C GLU A 94 -0.89 14.01 6.24
N THR A 95 -2.04 14.50 5.79
CA THR A 95 -3.23 14.63 6.64
C THR A 95 -3.70 13.29 7.21
N MET A 96 -3.69 12.21 6.41
CA MET A 96 -4.04 10.86 6.87
C MET A 96 -3.04 10.34 7.91
N MET A 97 -1.75 10.45 7.62
CA MET A 97 -0.67 9.98 8.51
C MET A 97 -0.74 10.68 9.88
N MET A 98 -1.08 11.97 9.88
CA MET A 98 -1.20 12.77 11.11
C MET A 98 -2.44 12.43 11.96
N GLN A 99 -3.35 11.57 11.48
CA GLN A 99 -4.46 11.05 12.30
C GLN A 99 -4.01 9.97 13.30
N PHE A 100 -2.79 9.44 13.17
CA PHE A 100 -2.31 8.32 13.95
C PHE A 100 -0.99 8.66 14.67
N PRO A 101 -0.65 7.94 15.76
CA PRO A 101 0.70 8.01 16.31
C PRO A 101 1.71 7.49 15.29
N GLN A 102 2.72 8.31 14.94
CA GLN A 102 3.62 8.03 13.80
C GLN A 102 4.36 6.70 13.90
N HIS A 103 4.72 6.26 15.12
CA HIS A 103 5.38 4.96 15.36
C HIS A 103 4.49 3.73 15.08
N LYS A 104 3.19 3.93 14.80
CA LYS A 104 2.25 2.87 14.41
C LYS A 104 2.02 2.79 12.91
N VAL A 105 2.50 3.78 12.14
CA VAL A 105 2.16 3.94 10.73
C VAL A 105 3.27 3.35 9.86
N ILE A 106 2.87 2.49 8.94
CA ILE A 106 3.68 2.01 7.82
C ILE A 106 3.01 2.48 6.54
N VAL A 107 3.75 3.19 5.71
CA VAL A 107 3.26 3.64 4.40
C VAL A 107 3.87 2.79 3.31
N VAL A 108 3.06 2.33 2.38
CA VAL A 108 3.52 1.61 1.19
C VAL A 108 3.27 2.48 -0.03
N GLY A 109 4.33 2.73 -0.80
CA GLY A 109 4.24 3.47 -2.06
C GLY A 109 3.43 2.73 -3.13
N PRO A 110 3.16 3.39 -4.27
CA PRO A 110 2.53 2.73 -5.42
C PRO A 110 3.41 1.59 -5.96
N SER A 111 2.78 0.49 -6.39
CA SER A 111 3.46 -0.63 -7.07
C SER A 111 3.80 -0.32 -8.53
N TYR A 112 4.71 -1.14 -9.08
CA TYR A 112 4.92 -1.28 -10.51
C TYR A 112 3.62 -1.64 -11.23
N VAL A 113 3.47 -1.13 -12.44
CA VAL A 113 2.31 -1.36 -13.31
C VAL A 113 2.83 -1.71 -14.69
N ASP A 114 2.31 -2.76 -15.30
CA ASP A 114 2.64 -3.14 -16.67
C ASP A 114 1.99 -2.16 -17.65
N ASP A 115 2.78 -1.17 -18.09
CA ASP A 115 2.35 -0.12 -19.00
C ASP A 115 2.15 -0.60 -20.45
N SER A 116 2.52 -1.84 -20.78
CA SER A 116 2.15 -2.48 -22.04
C SER A 116 0.68 -2.91 -22.08
N ILE A 117 0.09 -3.17 -20.90
CA ILE A 117 -1.33 -3.54 -20.72
C ILE A 117 -2.13 -2.31 -20.26
N LYS A 118 -1.66 -1.62 -19.22
CA LYS A 118 -2.25 -0.39 -18.69
C LYS A 118 -1.57 0.80 -19.32
N THR A 119 -1.85 1.05 -20.60
CA THR A 119 -1.19 2.07 -21.42
C THR A 119 -1.31 3.50 -20.89
N GLN A 120 -2.22 3.74 -19.95
CA GLN A 120 -2.26 4.99 -19.23
C GLN A 120 -1.05 5.12 -18.27
N ALA A 121 -0.63 4.07 -17.58
CA ALA A 121 0.47 4.14 -16.62
C ALA A 121 1.78 4.63 -17.29
N GLN A 122 2.53 5.46 -16.56
CA GLN A 122 3.85 5.91 -16.96
C GLN A 122 4.79 5.75 -15.78
N GLN A 123 5.88 5.00 -15.97
CA GLN A 123 6.79 4.62 -14.89
C GLN A 123 7.44 5.82 -14.21
N ASP A 124 7.79 6.85 -14.97
CA ASP A 124 8.39 8.08 -14.46
C ASP A 124 7.42 8.85 -13.56
N ILE A 125 6.12 8.89 -13.89
CA ILE A 125 5.09 9.45 -13.01
C ILE A 125 4.94 8.62 -11.74
N ILE A 126 4.82 7.29 -11.85
CA ILE A 126 4.67 6.41 -10.69
C ILE A 126 5.86 6.56 -9.73
N GLN A 127 7.08 6.61 -10.27
CA GLN A 127 8.30 6.84 -9.48
C GLN A 127 8.32 8.23 -8.85
N ALA A 128 7.87 9.28 -9.56
CA ALA A 128 7.78 10.62 -8.99
C ALA A 128 6.81 10.69 -7.80
N TYR A 129 5.66 10.01 -7.89
CA TYR A 129 4.70 9.92 -6.78
C TYR A 129 5.28 9.12 -5.61
N SER A 130 5.93 7.99 -5.89
CA SER A 130 6.60 7.16 -4.87
C SER A 130 7.69 7.96 -4.13
N GLN A 131 8.57 8.64 -4.87
CA GLN A 131 9.65 9.47 -4.32
C GLN A 131 9.09 10.63 -3.48
N HIS A 132 8.03 11.29 -3.96
CA HIS A 132 7.41 12.37 -3.21
C HIS A 132 6.83 11.88 -1.87
N LEU A 133 6.15 10.73 -1.87
CA LEU A 133 5.63 10.12 -0.65
C LEU A 133 6.76 9.66 0.29
N GLU A 134 7.83 9.07 -0.25
CA GLU A 134 9.01 8.68 0.52
C GLU A 134 9.62 9.88 1.25
N ASP A 135 9.74 11.01 0.56
CA ASP A 135 10.27 12.24 1.16
C ASP A 135 9.38 12.76 2.29
N ILE A 136 8.05 12.71 2.14
CA ILE A 136 7.10 13.08 3.21
C ILE A 136 7.24 12.16 4.41
N CYS A 137 7.27 10.83 4.20
CA CYS A 137 7.45 9.86 5.26
C CYS A 137 8.77 10.07 6.01
N ARG A 138 9.87 10.25 5.27
CA ARG A 138 11.20 10.52 5.85
C ARG A 138 11.20 11.79 6.70
N ASN A 139 10.59 12.86 6.22
CA ASN A 139 10.52 14.14 6.95
C ASN A 139 9.70 14.05 8.24
N ASN A 140 8.74 13.12 8.29
CA ASN A 140 7.87 12.89 9.44
C ASN A 140 8.33 11.73 10.33
N GLY A 141 9.43 11.05 10.00
CA GLY A 141 9.93 9.90 10.75
C GLY A 141 9.01 8.68 10.69
N ILE A 142 8.32 8.52 9.56
CA ILE A 142 7.37 7.43 9.29
C ILE A 142 8.05 6.40 8.41
N GLU A 143 7.79 5.12 8.70
CA GLU A 143 8.32 4.01 7.92
C GLU A 143 7.69 3.96 6.53
N PHE A 144 8.53 3.84 5.51
CA PHE A 144 8.11 3.77 4.11
C PHE A 144 8.60 2.48 3.45
N VAL A 145 7.70 1.80 2.74
CA VAL A 145 7.99 0.67 1.88
C VAL A 145 7.92 1.14 0.44
N ASN A 146 9.09 1.32 -0.18
CA ASN A 146 9.21 1.58 -1.61
C ASN A 146 9.03 0.26 -2.38
N ILE A 147 7.76 -0.17 -2.52
CA ILE A 147 7.44 -1.46 -3.12
C ILE A 147 7.82 -1.52 -4.61
N TYR A 148 7.72 -0.39 -5.32
CA TYR A 148 8.18 -0.26 -6.71
C TYR A 148 9.64 -0.69 -6.87
N ASP A 149 10.54 -0.13 -6.05
CA ASP A 149 11.98 -0.46 -6.11
C ASP A 149 12.26 -1.92 -5.74
N ILE A 150 11.44 -2.52 -4.88
CA ILE A 150 11.55 -3.94 -4.51
C ILE A 150 11.12 -4.84 -5.68
N GLU A 151 10.00 -4.51 -6.33
CA GLU A 151 9.48 -5.24 -7.50
C GLU A 151 10.46 -5.16 -8.69
N MET A 152 11.05 -3.98 -8.91
CA MET A 152 12.01 -3.73 -10.01
C MET A 152 13.36 -4.44 -9.85
N GLN A 153 13.64 -5.08 -8.70
CA GLN A 153 14.82 -5.94 -8.55
C GLN A 153 14.67 -7.29 -9.24
N ALA A 154 13.45 -7.70 -9.59
CA ALA A 154 13.25 -8.91 -10.38
C ALA A 154 13.79 -8.73 -11.80
N LYS A 155 14.24 -9.83 -12.42
CA LYS A 155 14.64 -9.84 -13.83
C LYS A 155 13.50 -9.40 -14.75
N ASP A 156 12.28 -9.72 -14.36
CA ASP A 156 11.04 -9.33 -15.00
C ASP A 156 10.08 -8.89 -13.89
N PRO A 157 9.65 -7.63 -13.80
CA PRO A 157 8.71 -7.19 -12.77
C PRO A 157 7.27 -7.68 -13.01
N ASN A 158 6.93 -8.12 -14.23
CA ASN A 158 5.58 -8.57 -14.57
C ASN A 158 5.14 -9.83 -13.80
N VAL A 159 6.07 -10.61 -13.22
CA VAL A 159 5.71 -11.71 -12.30
C VAL A 159 4.91 -11.21 -11.09
N TYR A 160 5.05 -9.94 -10.70
CA TYR A 160 4.34 -9.39 -9.55
C TYR A 160 2.98 -8.81 -9.87
N VAL A 161 2.54 -8.86 -11.13
CA VAL A 161 1.31 -8.20 -11.59
C VAL A 161 0.36 -9.23 -12.23
N GLN A 162 -0.94 -9.04 -12.08
CA GLN A 162 -1.99 -9.84 -12.73
C GLN A 162 -2.07 -9.52 -14.24
N GLU A 163 -2.87 -10.31 -14.97
CA GLU A 163 -3.13 -10.10 -16.41
C GLU A 163 -3.73 -8.73 -16.74
N ASP A 164 -4.28 -8.03 -15.76
CA ASP A 164 -4.76 -6.67 -15.96
C ASP A 164 -3.64 -5.62 -15.92
N GLY A 165 -2.41 -6.00 -15.59
CA GLY A 165 -1.27 -5.10 -15.57
C GLY A 165 -1.26 -4.09 -14.43
N LEU A 166 -2.17 -4.17 -13.44
CA LEU A 166 -2.25 -3.23 -12.32
C LEU A 166 -2.23 -3.93 -10.96
N HIS A 167 -3.07 -4.95 -10.75
CA HIS A 167 -3.22 -5.54 -9.42
C HIS A 167 -2.13 -6.58 -9.16
N PRO A 168 -1.66 -6.75 -7.91
CA PRO A 168 -0.58 -7.69 -7.63
C PRO A 168 -0.97 -9.14 -7.95
N SER A 169 -0.05 -9.90 -8.51
CA SER A 169 -0.14 -11.36 -8.63
C SER A 169 -0.06 -12.02 -7.25
N LYS A 170 -0.11 -13.36 -7.20
CA LYS A 170 0.05 -14.08 -5.93
C LYS A 170 1.45 -13.87 -5.36
N GLU A 171 2.45 -13.85 -6.23
CA GLU A 171 3.84 -13.53 -5.92
C GLU A 171 3.96 -12.07 -5.47
N GLY A 172 3.26 -11.14 -6.14
CA GLY A 172 3.20 -9.73 -5.76
C GLY A 172 2.61 -9.51 -4.36
N TYR A 173 1.45 -10.12 -4.07
CA TYR A 173 0.85 -10.07 -2.73
C TYR A 173 1.74 -10.71 -1.65
N THR A 174 2.46 -11.78 -2.00
CA THR A 174 3.42 -12.40 -1.09
C THR A 174 4.59 -11.45 -0.79
N LEU A 175 5.14 -10.79 -1.82
CA LEU A 175 6.24 -9.83 -1.69
C LEU A 175 5.82 -8.59 -0.89
N LEU A 176 4.64 -8.04 -1.18
CA LEU A 176 4.06 -6.92 -0.46
C LEU A 176 3.89 -7.24 1.03
N ALA A 177 3.28 -8.39 1.35
CA ALA A 177 3.11 -8.83 2.73
C ALA A 177 4.43 -9.01 3.47
N GLN A 178 5.44 -9.63 2.82
CA GLN A 178 6.76 -9.79 3.39
C GLN A 178 7.45 -8.44 3.65
N SER A 179 7.28 -7.48 2.74
CA SER A 179 7.86 -6.13 2.87
C SER A 179 7.23 -5.37 4.04
N ILE A 180 5.90 -5.41 4.16
CA ILE A 180 5.17 -4.82 5.30
C ILE A 180 5.64 -5.45 6.63
N VAL A 181 5.69 -6.78 6.71
CA VAL A 181 6.09 -7.47 7.94
C VAL A 181 7.56 -7.23 8.27
N ALA A 182 8.45 -7.20 7.26
CA ALA A 182 9.86 -6.91 7.46
C ALA A 182 10.08 -5.49 8.02
N THR A 183 9.29 -4.51 7.60
CA THR A 183 9.31 -3.16 8.17
C THR A 183 8.80 -3.17 9.61
N MET A 184 7.64 -3.79 9.84
CA MET A 184 7.01 -3.87 11.17
C MET A 184 7.91 -4.48 12.25
N VAL A 185 8.82 -5.40 11.91
CA VAL A 185 9.74 -6.03 12.87
C VAL A 185 11.05 -5.25 13.10
N ARG A 186 11.35 -4.25 12.27
CA ARG A 186 12.55 -3.41 12.40
C ARG A 186 12.31 -2.18 13.27
N SER A 187 11.08 -1.66 13.24
CA SER A 187 10.59 -0.51 13.99
C SER A 187 10.37 -0.83 15.47
#